data_AF-A0A831SKF4-F1
#
_entry.id   AF-A0A831SKF4-F1
#
_cell.length_a   1.000
_cell.length_b   1.000
_cell.length_c   1.000
_cell.angle_alpha   90.00
_cell.angle_beta   90.00
_cell.angle_gamma   90.00
#
_symmetry.space_group_name_H-M   'P 1'
#
loop_
_entity.id
_entity.type
_entity.pdbx_description
1 polymer ?
#
loop_
_entity_poly.entity_id
_entity_poly.type
_entity_poly.pdbx_seq_one_letter_code
_entity_poly.pdbx_strand_id
1 'polypeptide(L)'
;DMHAIYALADHTKCLTFMLGDGIIPSNVKAGYLARLMIRRSLRFMDKLGINGSLFTLIDMHMNNLAKDFPHLSKARERIQEIIEIETTKYRELLERGKRVVQRFLTEKKHIDVETLVDLYDTHGIHPDMVKQLAKDMGKDIKIPESFDSLVAERHSGEKEKEEKKTFALPELPSTRLLYYKDTYMKECKARVLWSGIKDGKNVVILDKTVFYPEGGGQLADTGILKVSGKIVKVNHVEKQNNLVLHHVDKQIPEDTEVECEINWERRYALMRHHTGTHLINGACRIVLGDHIWQAGSQLDVNEARFDFSHYKSLSERDVERIESLANDFIEKGVNVEKKVMDRSEAEKLYGFRLYQGGVPEGRNIRVINIPDIDVEACGGTHLNNTREVERIKILKTERIQDGVNRLVFAAGKENVARLEEKEQIIWNYLYKKVEKLFVIKEKKTDQPSRELKEIASLFSVPVNKLEQTIEKFLREISIKNKESADNLTDACQKLFTMWKKTNKEKKKVPENLLKTLKKEGQKIDSITLIVIDQPDKIMSLDAVAVAGALVKGGKTIACISDGQGIIMASSDDIDIDLRPIAREVGKMLGGGGGGKKNMVKCGGSRLDQLQNAIKRAEEIIIQYLKKMQ
;
A
#
# COMPACT_ATOMS: atom_id res chain seq x y z
N ASP A 1 -34.15 18.44 22.39
CA ASP A 1 -33.54 17.29 23.08
C ASP A 1 -32.34 17.79 23.86
N MET A 2 -32.47 17.96 25.18
CA MET A 2 -31.43 18.57 26.01
C MET A 2 -30.19 17.68 26.15
N HIS A 3 -30.39 16.36 26.18
CA HIS A 3 -29.29 15.39 26.24
C HIS A 3 -28.40 15.48 25.00
N ALA A 4 -29.00 15.60 23.81
CA ALA A 4 -28.26 15.75 22.57
C ALA A 4 -27.42 17.05 22.52
N ILE A 5 -27.93 18.16 23.10
CA ILE A 5 -27.19 19.42 23.19
C ILE A 5 -25.97 19.28 24.10
N TYR A 6 -26.15 18.74 25.31
CA TYR A 6 -25.03 18.54 26.24
C TYR A 6 -24.00 17.57 25.70
N ALA A 7 -24.44 16.46 25.10
CA ALA A 7 -23.53 15.49 24.49
C ALA A 7 -22.73 16.11 23.34
N LEU A 8 -23.36 16.92 22.48
CA LEU A 8 -22.65 17.57 21.38
C LEU A 8 -21.59 18.55 21.90
N ALA A 9 -21.92 19.37 22.90
CA ALA A 9 -20.98 20.32 23.50
C ALA A 9 -19.79 19.63 24.19
N ASP A 10 -20.05 18.53 24.92
CA ASP A 10 -18.99 17.74 25.55
C ASP A 10 -18.10 17.06 24.50
N HIS A 11 -18.70 16.44 23.49
CA HIS A 11 -17.96 15.75 22.43
C HIS A 11 -17.08 16.70 21.62
N THR A 12 -17.56 17.91 21.32
CA THR A 12 -16.75 18.91 20.61
C THR A 12 -15.58 19.42 21.46
N LYS A 13 -15.76 19.53 22.78
CA LYS A 13 -14.65 19.80 23.70
C LYS A 13 -13.65 18.65 23.73
N CYS A 14 -14.11 17.40 23.81
CA CYS A 14 -13.26 16.21 23.77
C CYS A 14 -12.44 16.16 22.46
N LEU A 15 -13.09 16.36 21.32
CA LEU A 15 -12.43 16.42 20.00
C LEU A 15 -11.38 17.52 19.90
N THR A 16 -11.60 18.65 20.57
CA THR A 16 -10.63 19.75 20.61
C THR A 16 -9.30 19.28 21.20
N PHE A 17 -9.33 18.55 22.33
CA PHE A 17 -8.12 18.01 22.94
C PHE A 17 -7.53 16.84 22.14
N MET A 18 -8.37 15.88 21.71
CA MET A 18 -7.89 14.73 20.93
C MET A 18 -7.09 15.17 19.71
N LEU A 19 -7.66 16.07 18.89
CA LEU A 19 -7.02 16.52 17.65
C LEU A 19 -5.92 17.58 17.91
N GLY A 20 -6.06 18.37 18.97
CA GLY A 20 -5.06 19.35 19.41
C GLY A 20 -3.75 18.68 19.84
N ASP A 21 -3.87 17.58 20.58
CA ASP A 21 -2.74 16.79 21.07
C ASP A 21 -2.16 15.84 20.00
N GLY A 22 -2.71 15.88 18.78
CA GLY A 22 -2.14 15.22 17.60
C GLY A 22 -2.75 13.87 17.23
N ILE A 23 -3.86 13.46 17.86
CA ILE A 23 -4.56 12.23 17.44
C ILE A 23 -5.13 12.43 16.05
N ILE A 24 -4.78 11.50 15.14
CA ILE A 24 -5.28 11.49 13.77
C ILE A 24 -6.40 10.45 13.64
N PRO A 25 -7.60 10.83 13.13
CA PRO A 25 -8.67 9.88 12.86
C PRO A 25 -8.23 8.72 11.97
N SER A 26 -8.52 7.50 12.38
CA SER A 26 -8.11 6.26 11.70
C SER A 26 -9.10 5.12 11.98
N ASN A 27 -8.81 3.92 11.50
CA ASN A 27 -9.57 2.70 11.82
C ASN A 27 -8.96 1.89 12.98
N VAL A 28 -7.94 2.40 13.68
CA VAL A 28 -7.23 1.65 14.74
C VAL A 28 -6.87 2.53 15.95
N LYS A 29 -6.82 1.94 17.15
CA LYS A 29 -6.33 2.57 18.39
C LYS A 29 -7.00 3.93 18.68
N ALA A 30 -6.26 4.91 19.20
CA ALA A 30 -6.75 6.24 19.53
C ALA A 30 -7.39 6.98 18.34
N GLY A 31 -6.90 6.76 17.12
CA GLY A 31 -7.48 7.36 15.91
C GLY A 31 -8.90 6.87 15.61
N TYR A 32 -9.20 5.62 15.96
CA TYR A 32 -10.54 5.08 15.90
C TYR A 32 -11.51 5.83 16.84
N LEU A 33 -11.07 6.09 18.08
CA LEU A 33 -11.87 6.84 19.05
C LEU A 33 -12.14 8.27 18.56
N ALA A 34 -11.15 8.95 17.99
CA ALA A 34 -11.34 10.29 17.42
C ALA A 34 -12.41 10.27 16.31
N ARG A 35 -12.33 9.29 15.40
CA ARG A 35 -13.32 9.10 14.32
C ARG A 35 -14.72 8.81 14.86
N LEU A 36 -14.84 7.95 15.86
CA LEU A 36 -16.11 7.66 16.54
C LEU A 36 -16.75 8.94 17.09
N MET A 37 -15.96 9.76 17.79
CA MET A 37 -16.43 11.02 18.38
C MET A 37 -16.84 12.05 17.32
N ILE A 38 -16.10 12.16 16.20
CA ILE A 38 -16.47 13.02 15.06
C ILE A 38 -17.83 12.58 14.50
N ARG A 39 -17.98 11.29 14.17
CA ARG A 39 -19.22 10.75 13.59
C ARG A 39 -20.40 10.90 14.54
N ARG A 40 -20.19 10.69 15.84
CA ARG A 40 -21.22 10.88 16.87
C ARG A 40 -21.66 12.33 16.98
N SER A 41 -20.72 13.27 16.91
CA SER A 41 -21.00 14.71 16.92
C SER A 41 -21.80 15.13 15.69
N LEU A 42 -21.42 14.66 14.49
CA LEU A 42 -22.16 14.92 13.25
C LEU A 42 -23.61 14.40 13.33
N ARG A 43 -23.83 13.19 13.89
CA ARG A 43 -25.18 12.66 14.13
C ARG A 43 -26.02 13.55 15.05
N PHE A 44 -25.42 14.07 16.13
CA PHE A 44 -26.14 14.97 17.03
C PHE A 44 -26.47 16.30 16.36
N MET A 45 -25.60 16.84 15.52
CA MET A 45 -25.91 18.02 14.70
C MET A 45 -27.11 17.76 13.78
N ASP A 46 -27.12 16.63 13.07
CA ASP A 46 -28.24 16.23 12.19
C ASP A 46 -29.55 16.10 12.99
N LYS A 47 -29.50 15.43 14.16
CA LYS A 47 -30.66 15.24 15.05
C LYS A 47 -31.22 16.56 15.59
N LEU A 48 -30.36 17.53 15.85
CA LEU A 48 -30.74 18.86 16.37
C LEU A 48 -31.12 19.85 15.25
N GLY A 49 -30.93 19.48 13.98
CA GLY A 49 -31.16 20.38 12.85
C GLY A 49 -30.14 21.52 12.76
N ILE A 50 -28.94 21.32 13.30
CA ILE A 50 -27.86 22.33 13.28
C ILE A 50 -27.20 22.29 11.89
N ASN A 51 -27.49 23.30 11.08
CA ASN A 51 -26.87 23.49 9.78
C ASN A 51 -25.54 24.26 9.97
N GLY A 52 -24.40 23.59 9.76
CA GLY A 52 -23.09 24.22 9.90
C GLY A 52 -21.93 23.21 9.87
N SER A 53 -20.71 23.71 10.02
CA SER A 53 -19.52 22.86 10.17
C SER A 53 -19.35 22.44 11.64
N LEU A 54 -19.04 21.17 11.87
CA LEU A 54 -18.63 20.69 13.20
C LEU A 54 -17.42 21.48 13.73
N PHE A 55 -16.55 21.96 12.83
CA PHE A 55 -15.40 22.77 13.19
C PHE A 55 -15.81 24.07 13.89
N THR A 56 -16.95 24.67 13.56
CA THR A 56 -17.40 25.91 14.22
C THR A 56 -17.58 25.71 15.73
N LEU A 57 -18.11 24.56 16.16
CA LEU A 57 -18.30 24.24 17.58
C LEU A 57 -16.95 23.96 18.27
N ILE A 58 -16.06 23.24 17.60
CA ILE A 58 -14.69 22.98 18.08
C ILE A 58 -13.93 24.30 18.24
N ASP A 59 -14.05 25.20 17.26
CA ASP A 59 -13.40 26.51 17.24
C ASP A 59 -13.86 27.40 18.40
N MET A 60 -15.15 27.36 18.76
CA MET A 60 -15.65 28.04 19.95
C MET A 60 -14.96 27.54 21.24
N HIS A 61 -14.75 26.23 21.39
CA HIS A 61 -13.99 25.70 22.52
C HIS A 61 -12.53 26.12 22.48
N MET A 62 -11.89 26.08 21.30
CA MET A 62 -10.51 26.52 21.12
C MET A 62 -10.32 27.97 21.55
N ASN A 63 -11.21 28.88 21.13
CA ASN A 63 -11.17 30.29 21.51
C ASN A 63 -11.38 30.48 23.01
N ASN A 64 -12.32 29.74 23.61
CA ASN A 64 -12.58 29.81 25.05
C ASN A 64 -11.41 29.26 25.90
N LEU A 65 -10.67 28.29 25.38
CA LEU A 65 -9.58 27.59 26.08
C LEU A 65 -8.18 28.12 25.70
N ALA A 66 -8.08 29.06 24.76
CA ALA A 66 -6.81 29.50 24.17
C ALA A 66 -5.80 30.01 25.19
N LYS A 67 -6.28 30.62 26.29
CA LYS A 67 -5.42 31.16 27.36
C LYS A 67 -4.71 30.06 28.13
N ASP A 68 -5.42 29.01 28.50
CA ASP A 68 -4.90 27.93 29.33
C ASP A 68 -4.20 26.85 28.49
N PHE A 69 -4.60 26.71 27.22
CA PHE A 69 -4.12 25.70 26.29
C PHE A 69 -3.72 26.30 24.93
N PRO A 70 -2.62 27.09 24.87
CA PRO A 70 -2.22 27.81 23.67
C PRO A 70 -1.82 26.91 22.50
N HIS A 71 -1.44 25.65 22.76
CA HIS A 71 -1.10 24.67 21.72
C HIS A 71 -2.31 24.31 20.85
N LEU A 72 -3.52 24.35 21.41
CA LEU A 72 -4.76 24.13 20.64
C LEU A 72 -4.87 25.14 19.51
N SER A 73 -4.58 26.42 19.78
CA SER A 73 -4.64 27.49 18.77
C SER A 73 -3.67 27.25 17.61
N LYS A 74 -2.48 26.69 17.89
CA LYS A 74 -1.50 26.32 16.85
C LYS A 74 -2.00 25.19 15.94
N ALA A 75 -2.88 24.33 16.46
CA ALA A 75 -3.45 23.21 15.72
C ALA A 75 -4.72 23.58 14.92
N ARG A 76 -5.20 24.83 14.97
CA ARG A 76 -6.50 25.25 14.42
C ARG A 76 -6.72 24.88 12.96
N GLU A 77 -5.81 25.28 12.08
CA GLU A 77 -5.90 25.02 10.64
C GLU A 77 -5.91 23.51 10.34
N ARG A 78 -5.05 22.76 11.02
CA ARG A 78 -5.02 21.29 10.94
C ARG A 78 -6.34 20.66 11.39
N ILE A 79 -6.87 21.09 12.54
CA ILE A 79 -8.12 20.56 13.09
C ILE A 79 -9.26 20.84 12.11
N GLN A 80 -9.32 22.04 11.53
CA GLN A 80 -10.30 22.39 10.51
C GLN A 80 -10.23 21.41 9.33
N GLU A 81 -9.05 21.22 8.75
CA GLU A 81 -8.86 20.34 7.60
C GLU A 81 -9.25 18.88 7.92
N ILE A 82 -8.87 18.37 9.10
CA ILE A 82 -9.26 17.03 9.56
C ILE A 82 -10.78 16.88 9.63
N ILE A 83 -11.47 17.86 10.24
CA ILE A 83 -12.92 17.83 10.42
C ILE A 83 -13.64 17.91 9.07
N GLU A 84 -13.16 18.74 8.14
CA GLU A 84 -13.73 18.85 6.79
C GLU A 84 -13.59 17.54 6.00
N ILE A 85 -12.41 16.91 6.06
CA ILE A 85 -12.16 15.61 5.42
C ILE A 85 -13.05 14.53 6.01
N GLU A 86 -13.10 14.39 7.34
CA GLU A 86 -13.91 13.34 7.99
C GLU A 86 -15.41 13.59 7.82
N THR A 87 -15.86 14.85 7.79
CA THR A 87 -17.26 15.21 7.47
C THR A 87 -17.63 14.80 6.05
N THR A 88 -16.77 15.07 5.08
CA THR A 88 -16.97 14.67 3.68
C THR A 88 -17.07 13.15 3.55
N LYS A 89 -16.10 12.42 4.14
CA LYS A 89 -16.12 10.96 4.16
C LYS A 89 -17.38 10.39 4.82
N TYR A 90 -17.83 11.01 5.92
CA TYR A 90 -19.05 10.59 6.60
C TYR A 90 -20.30 10.77 5.72
N ARG A 91 -20.43 11.90 5.02
CA ARG A 91 -21.55 12.13 4.09
C ARG A 91 -21.54 11.17 2.90
N GLU A 92 -20.39 10.93 2.29
CA GLU A 92 -20.25 9.92 1.23
C GLU A 92 -20.56 8.50 1.72
N LEU A 93 -20.22 8.23 2.98
CA LEU A 93 -20.56 6.96 3.61
C LEU A 93 -22.06 6.83 3.83
N LEU A 94 -22.76 7.86 4.30
CA LEU A 94 -24.21 7.86 4.47
C LEU A 94 -24.93 7.51 3.16
N GLU A 95 -24.51 8.11 2.06
CA GLU A 95 -25.11 7.87 0.74
C GLU A 95 -24.88 6.45 0.23
N ARG A 96 -23.70 5.86 0.48
CA ARG A 96 -23.41 4.47 0.11
C ARG A 96 -24.03 3.46 1.07
N GLY A 97 -24.10 3.81 2.36
CA GLY A 97 -24.54 2.96 3.46
C GLY A 97 -25.98 2.48 3.31
N LYS A 98 -26.85 3.29 2.71
CA LYS A 98 -28.25 2.92 2.39
C LYS A 98 -28.33 1.60 1.62
N ARG A 99 -27.51 1.42 0.57
CA ARG A 99 -27.49 0.20 -0.25
C ARG A 99 -26.94 -1.01 0.49
N VAL A 100 -25.91 -0.79 1.33
CA VAL A 100 -25.30 -1.86 2.13
C VAL A 100 -26.30 -2.37 3.17
N VAL A 101 -26.93 -1.46 3.92
CA VAL A 101 -27.94 -1.80 4.92
C VAL A 101 -29.14 -2.49 4.25
N GLN A 102 -29.63 -2.01 3.11
CA GLN A 102 -30.69 -2.67 2.34
C GLN A 102 -30.34 -4.12 1.97
N ARG A 103 -29.11 -4.36 1.50
CA ARG A 103 -28.64 -5.71 1.16
C ARG A 103 -28.58 -6.62 2.38
N PHE A 104 -27.97 -6.18 3.48
CA PHE A 104 -27.88 -6.96 4.72
C PHE A 104 -29.26 -7.25 5.32
N LEU A 105 -30.18 -6.28 5.28
CA LEU A 105 -31.56 -6.47 5.72
C LEU A 105 -32.34 -7.44 4.82
N THR A 106 -31.94 -7.62 3.56
CA THR A 106 -32.57 -8.60 2.66
C THR A 106 -31.99 -10.01 2.86
N GLU A 107 -30.67 -10.11 3.08
CA GLU A 107 -29.96 -11.40 3.23
C GLU A 107 -30.07 -12.02 4.63
N LYS A 108 -30.06 -11.23 5.71
CA LYS A 108 -30.17 -11.71 7.10
C LYS A 108 -31.57 -11.43 7.68
N LYS A 109 -32.20 -12.46 8.27
CA LYS A 109 -33.50 -12.33 8.96
C LYS A 109 -33.40 -11.55 10.30
N HIS A 110 -32.24 -11.56 10.95
CA HIS A 110 -31.97 -10.83 12.21
C HIS A 110 -30.61 -10.13 12.17
N ILE A 111 -30.56 -8.94 12.76
CA ILE A 111 -29.34 -8.16 12.98
C ILE A 111 -29.04 -8.25 14.48
N ASP A 112 -27.99 -9.00 14.82
CA ASP A 112 -27.45 -9.10 16.17
C ASP A 112 -26.41 -8.02 16.45
N VAL A 113 -25.95 -7.95 17.70
CA VAL A 113 -24.95 -6.96 18.14
C VAL A 113 -23.64 -7.12 17.36
N GLU A 114 -23.20 -8.36 17.08
CA GLU A 114 -21.96 -8.58 16.31
C GLU A 114 -22.09 -8.08 14.87
N THR A 115 -23.26 -8.25 14.23
CA THR A 115 -23.54 -7.67 12.91
C THR A 115 -23.55 -6.14 12.97
N LEU A 116 -24.07 -5.53 14.03
CA LEU A 116 -23.99 -4.08 14.22
C LEU A 116 -22.56 -3.60 14.40
N VAL A 117 -21.72 -4.35 15.12
CA VAL A 117 -20.29 -4.04 15.28
C VAL A 117 -19.56 -4.21 13.95
N ASP A 118 -19.81 -5.27 13.18
CA ASP A 118 -19.21 -5.45 11.85
C ASP A 118 -19.64 -4.36 10.85
N LEU A 119 -20.93 -4.01 10.83
CA LEU A 119 -21.42 -2.88 10.04
C LEU A 119 -20.72 -1.56 10.43
N TYR A 120 -20.40 -1.39 11.71
CA TYR A 120 -19.70 -0.21 12.18
C TYR A 120 -18.18 -0.24 11.89
N ASP A 121 -17.50 -1.35 12.17
CA ASP A 121 -16.05 -1.48 12.00
C ASP A 121 -15.65 -1.63 10.53
N THR A 122 -16.37 -2.46 9.78
CA THR A 122 -16.07 -2.78 8.37
C THR A 122 -16.66 -1.75 7.43
N HIS A 123 -17.89 -1.30 7.70
CA HIS A 123 -18.61 -0.40 6.80
C HIS A 123 -18.76 1.01 7.35
N GLY A 124 -18.40 1.30 8.61
CA GLY A 124 -18.56 2.63 9.21
C GLY A 124 -19.99 3.03 9.55
N ILE A 125 -20.94 2.10 9.41
CA ILE A 125 -22.38 2.35 9.52
C ILE A 125 -22.80 2.22 10.98
N HIS A 126 -23.13 3.36 11.59
CA HIS A 126 -23.56 3.39 12.99
C HIS A 126 -24.93 2.70 13.18
N PRO A 127 -25.18 2.00 14.31
CA PRO A 127 -26.45 1.33 14.56
C PRO A 127 -27.67 2.23 14.48
N ASP A 128 -27.58 3.49 14.91
CA ASP A 128 -28.70 4.44 14.77
C ASP A 128 -29.15 4.61 13.33
N MET A 129 -28.19 4.62 12.39
CA MET A 129 -28.48 4.67 10.96
C MET A 129 -29.09 3.36 10.48
N VAL A 130 -28.58 2.22 10.97
CA VAL A 130 -29.16 0.91 10.68
C VAL A 130 -30.61 0.85 11.15
N LYS A 131 -30.91 1.36 12.35
CA LYS A 131 -32.27 1.43 12.92
C LYS A 131 -33.17 2.38 12.14
N GLN A 132 -32.67 3.56 11.75
CA GLN A 132 -33.45 4.50 10.94
C GLN A 132 -33.81 3.88 9.57
N LEU A 133 -32.84 3.30 8.87
CA LEU A 133 -33.05 2.68 7.57
C LEU A 133 -33.92 1.41 7.67
N ALA A 134 -33.76 0.63 8.72
CA ALA A 134 -34.61 -0.52 8.98
C ALA A 134 -36.07 -0.10 9.22
N LYS A 135 -36.28 1.01 9.96
CA LYS A 135 -37.61 1.55 10.21
C LYS A 135 -38.28 2.02 8.91
N ASP A 136 -37.55 2.68 8.02
CA ASP A 136 -38.05 3.06 6.69
C ASP A 136 -38.44 1.84 5.84
N MET A 137 -37.87 0.67 6.14
CA MET A 137 -38.17 -0.62 5.50
C MET A 137 -39.16 -1.50 6.32
N GLY A 138 -39.78 -0.95 7.36
CA GLY A 138 -40.77 -1.65 8.19
C GLY A 138 -40.18 -2.69 9.16
N LYS A 139 -38.89 -2.63 9.46
CA LYS A 139 -38.20 -3.50 10.43
C LYS A 139 -37.79 -2.71 11.67
N ASP A 140 -38.01 -3.28 12.85
CA ASP A 140 -37.51 -2.69 14.11
C ASP A 140 -36.24 -3.41 14.58
N ILE A 141 -35.23 -2.62 14.98
CA ILE A 141 -33.93 -3.12 15.44
C ILE A 141 -33.66 -2.55 16.81
N LYS A 142 -33.30 -3.43 17.75
CA LYS A 142 -32.82 -3.05 19.07
C LYS A 142 -31.32 -2.77 19.00
N ILE A 143 -30.95 -1.54 19.36
CA ILE A 143 -29.56 -1.14 19.53
C ILE A 143 -29.25 -1.21 21.03
N PRO A 144 -28.17 -1.87 21.46
CA PRO A 144 -27.71 -1.80 22.85
C PRO A 144 -27.34 -0.36 23.22
N GLU A 145 -27.81 0.13 24.38
CA GLU A 145 -27.44 1.47 24.87
C GLU A 145 -25.93 1.61 25.08
N SER A 146 -25.25 0.50 25.39
CA SER A 146 -23.81 0.41 25.58
C SER A 146 -23.01 0.23 24.27
N PHE A 147 -23.64 0.32 23.09
CA PHE A 147 -22.95 0.02 21.83
C PHE A 147 -21.67 0.86 21.62
N ASP A 148 -21.75 2.18 21.85
CA ASP A 148 -20.57 3.06 21.72
C ASP A 148 -19.44 2.65 22.68
N SER A 149 -19.79 2.23 23.91
CA SER A 149 -18.84 1.77 24.93
C SER A 149 -18.23 0.42 24.55
N LEU A 150 -19.05 -0.54 24.10
CA LEU A 150 -18.62 -1.87 23.66
C LEU A 150 -17.57 -1.76 22.54
N VAL A 151 -17.84 -0.88 21.59
CA VAL A 151 -16.98 -0.65 20.44
C VAL A 151 -15.70 0.09 20.84
N ALA A 152 -15.80 1.09 21.72
CA ALA A 152 -14.62 1.77 22.25
C ALA A 152 -13.71 0.79 23.00
N GLU A 153 -14.26 -0.09 23.84
CA GLU A 153 -13.52 -1.09 24.61
C GLU A 153 -12.76 -2.09 23.71
N ARG A 154 -13.42 -2.56 22.63
CA ARG A 154 -12.83 -3.47 21.64
C ARG A 154 -11.60 -2.87 20.94
N HIS A 155 -11.55 -1.54 20.79
CA HIS A 155 -10.48 -0.83 20.08
C HIS A 155 -9.52 -0.05 21.00
N SER A 156 -9.82 0.04 22.30
CA SER A 156 -8.95 0.63 23.33
C SER A 156 -7.94 -0.36 23.92
N GLY A 157 -8.25 -1.66 23.87
CA GLY A 157 -7.34 -2.69 24.35
C GLY A 157 -6.06 -2.78 23.51
N GLU A 158 -4.90 -2.84 24.17
CA GLU A 158 -3.71 -3.40 23.53
C GLU A 158 -4.04 -4.84 23.16
N LYS A 159 -3.98 -5.20 21.87
CA LYS A 159 -4.01 -6.62 21.50
C LYS A 159 -2.86 -7.27 22.27
N GLU A 160 -3.18 -8.18 23.20
CA GLU A 160 -2.19 -9.04 23.84
C GLU A 160 -1.32 -9.61 22.72
N LYS A 161 -0.06 -9.18 22.66
CA LYS A 161 0.90 -9.81 21.76
C LYS A 161 0.97 -11.24 22.21
N GLU A 162 0.56 -12.19 21.36
CA GLU A 162 0.77 -13.62 21.61
C GLU A 162 2.20 -13.79 22.13
N GLU A 163 2.33 -14.24 23.38
CA GLU A 163 3.63 -14.47 23.99
C GLU A 163 4.36 -15.49 23.11
N LYS A 164 5.34 -15.02 22.34
CA LYS A 164 6.22 -15.91 21.60
C LYS A 164 6.81 -16.87 22.62
N LYS A 165 6.57 -18.18 22.46
CA LYS A 165 7.18 -19.22 23.29
C LYS A 165 8.67 -18.93 23.47
N THR A 166 9.06 -18.48 24.65
CA THR A 166 10.44 -18.14 24.96
C THR A 166 11.25 -19.41 25.04
N PHE A 167 12.39 -19.43 24.37
CA PHE A 167 13.35 -20.54 24.48
C PHE A 167 13.87 -20.58 25.92
N ALA A 168 13.83 -21.74 26.59
CA ALA A 168 14.33 -21.86 27.95
C ALA A 168 15.85 -21.60 27.96
N LEU A 169 16.27 -20.54 28.65
CA LEU A 169 17.67 -20.14 28.75
C LEU A 169 18.20 -20.40 30.16
N PRO A 170 19.49 -20.75 30.31
CA PRO A 170 20.12 -20.82 31.63
C PRO A 170 20.19 -19.45 32.29
N GLU A 171 20.31 -19.42 33.61
CA GLU A 171 20.61 -18.19 34.35
C GLU A 171 22.06 -17.77 34.08
N LEU A 172 22.22 -16.66 33.35
CA LEU A 172 23.50 -16.09 32.97
C LEU A 172 23.53 -14.60 33.29
N PRO A 173 24.74 -14.02 33.52
CA PRO A 173 24.88 -12.58 33.63
C PRO A 173 24.47 -11.89 32.31
N SER A 174 24.02 -10.63 32.41
CA SER A 174 23.61 -9.85 31.24
C SER A 174 24.76 -9.65 30.25
N THR A 175 24.49 -9.81 28.95
CA THR A 175 25.49 -9.56 27.90
C THR A 175 25.81 -8.06 27.85
N ARG A 176 27.10 -7.69 27.97
CA ARG A 176 27.52 -6.28 27.84
C ARG A 176 27.47 -5.82 26.38
N LEU A 177 26.68 -4.80 26.10
CA LEU A 177 26.40 -4.29 24.75
C LEU A 177 27.42 -3.22 24.36
N LEU A 178 28.54 -3.61 23.75
CA LEU A 178 29.65 -2.70 23.45
C LEU A 178 29.29 -1.63 22.41
N TYR A 179 28.35 -1.95 21.51
CA TYR A 179 27.85 -1.02 20.48
C TYR A 179 27.11 0.20 21.04
N TYR A 180 26.70 0.20 22.32
CA TYR A 180 26.17 1.40 22.98
C TYR A 180 27.25 2.36 23.45
N LYS A 181 28.44 1.86 23.75
CA LYS A 181 29.59 2.69 24.09
C LYS A 181 30.18 3.32 22.83
N ASP A 182 30.32 2.52 21.77
CA ASP A 182 30.84 2.97 20.48
C ASP A 182 30.20 2.18 19.34
N THR A 183 29.40 2.87 18.53
CA THR A 183 28.72 2.28 17.36
C THR A 183 29.67 1.91 16.23
N TYR A 184 30.91 2.43 16.24
CA TYR A 184 31.96 2.17 15.25
C TYR A 184 32.91 1.04 15.67
N MET A 185 32.72 0.48 16.87
CA MET A 185 33.47 -0.70 17.29
C MET A 185 33.06 -1.90 16.44
N LYS A 186 34.01 -2.38 15.62
CA LYS A 186 33.80 -3.46 14.64
C LYS A 186 34.15 -4.84 15.20
N GLU A 187 35.06 -4.85 16.16
CA GLU A 187 35.69 -6.05 16.68
C GLU A 187 35.77 -6.02 18.21
N CYS A 188 35.69 -7.19 18.84
CA CYS A 188 35.99 -7.35 20.26
C CYS A 188 36.39 -8.78 20.61
N LYS A 189 37.20 -8.97 21.65
CA LYS A 189 37.38 -10.29 22.28
C LYS A 189 36.27 -10.55 23.27
N ALA A 190 35.67 -11.73 23.28
CA ALA A 190 34.60 -12.13 24.19
C ALA A 190 34.77 -13.59 24.62
N ARG A 191 34.06 -14.00 25.67
CA ARG A 191 34.04 -15.39 26.14
C ARG A 191 32.65 -16.00 25.95
N VAL A 192 32.60 -17.23 25.45
CA VAL A 192 31.35 -18.00 25.32
C VAL A 192 30.89 -18.44 26.70
N LEU A 193 29.74 -17.93 27.13
CA LEU A 193 29.13 -18.31 28.41
C LEU A 193 28.21 -19.51 28.27
N TRP A 194 27.61 -19.69 27.11
CA TRP A 194 26.71 -20.80 26.84
C TRP A 194 26.66 -21.15 25.36
N SER A 195 26.47 -22.43 25.07
CA SER A 195 26.38 -22.98 23.71
C SER A 195 25.29 -24.03 23.63
N GLY A 196 24.39 -23.91 22.66
CA GLY A 196 23.31 -24.87 22.48
C GLY A 196 22.62 -24.77 21.13
N ILE A 197 21.43 -25.36 21.02
CA ILE A 197 20.66 -25.44 19.78
C ILE A 197 19.27 -24.84 20.03
N LYS A 198 18.88 -23.89 19.17
CA LYS A 198 17.53 -23.31 19.12
C LYS A 198 16.99 -23.47 17.70
N ASP A 199 15.80 -24.05 17.57
CA ASP A 199 15.13 -24.28 16.28
C ASP A 199 16.02 -25.01 15.24
N GLY A 200 16.83 -25.97 15.71
CA GLY A 200 17.75 -26.74 14.87
C GLY A 200 19.01 -25.98 14.42
N LYS A 201 19.26 -24.77 14.94
CA LYS A 201 20.45 -23.95 14.64
C LYS A 201 21.33 -23.81 15.88
N ASN A 202 22.65 -23.80 15.67
CA ASN A 202 23.60 -23.57 16.76
C ASN A 202 23.50 -22.12 17.25
N VAL A 203 23.49 -21.91 18.56
CA VAL A 203 23.42 -20.61 19.21
C VAL A 203 24.48 -20.51 20.29
N VAL A 204 25.14 -19.36 20.36
CA VAL A 204 26.08 -19.04 21.45
C VAL A 204 25.71 -17.73 22.14
N ILE A 205 25.92 -17.68 23.46
CA ILE A 205 25.76 -16.48 24.29
C ILE A 205 27.14 -16.05 24.77
N LEU A 206 27.44 -14.77 24.62
CA LEU A 206 28.72 -14.16 24.98
C LEU A 206 28.58 -13.25 26.20
N ASP A 207 29.68 -13.05 26.94
CA ASP A 207 29.74 -12.13 28.07
C ASP A 207 29.62 -10.65 27.64
N LYS A 208 30.09 -10.34 26.43
CA LYS A 208 29.99 -9.03 25.78
C LYS A 208 29.99 -9.18 24.27
N THR A 209 29.41 -8.21 23.56
CA THR A 209 29.31 -8.29 22.10
C THR A 209 29.30 -6.92 21.43
N VAL A 210 29.88 -6.87 20.24
CA VAL A 210 29.74 -5.74 19.29
C VAL A 210 28.55 -5.92 18.35
N PHE A 211 27.95 -7.11 18.26
CA PHE A 211 26.82 -7.39 17.38
C PHE A 211 25.52 -6.78 17.93
N TYR A 212 24.84 -6.03 17.09
CA TYR A 212 23.51 -5.50 17.36
C TYR A 212 22.46 -6.59 17.07
N PRO A 213 21.63 -6.97 18.06
CA PRO A 213 20.52 -7.88 17.85
C PRO A 213 19.39 -7.17 17.10
N GLU A 214 18.62 -7.91 16.29
CA GLU A 214 17.45 -7.33 15.62
C GLU A 214 16.48 -6.67 16.61
N GLY A 215 16.09 -5.43 16.32
CA GLY A 215 15.22 -4.65 17.21
C GLY A 215 15.03 -3.21 16.75
N GLY A 216 13.90 -2.60 17.15
CA GLY A 216 13.57 -1.21 16.81
C GLY A 216 13.44 -0.94 15.31
N GLY A 217 13.08 -1.96 14.52
CA GLY A 217 13.02 -1.88 13.05
C GLY A 217 14.36 -2.14 12.35
N GLN A 218 15.49 -2.10 13.07
CA GLN A 218 16.81 -2.37 12.51
C GLN A 218 17.10 -3.88 12.47
N LEU A 219 17.52 -4.39 11.31
CA LEU A 219 17.96 -5.77 11.15
C LEU A 219 19.20 -6.08 12.02
N ALA A 220 19.33 -7.34 12.42
CA ALA A 220 20.53 -7.83 13.10
C ALA A 220 21.80 -7.65 12.26
N ASP A 221 22.92 -7.49 12.96
CA ASP A 221 24.22 -7.65 12.34
C ASP A 221 24.50 -9.11 11.98
N THR A 222 25.42 -9.25 11.03
CA THR A 222 26.06 -10.51 10.67
C THR A 222 27.57 -10.33 10.77
N GLY A 223 28.32 -11.43 10.74
CA GLY A 223 29.77 -11.36 10.87
C GLY A 223 30.37 -12.72 11.17
N ILE A 224 31.47 -12.72 11.91
CA ILE A 224 32.22 -13.92 12.25
C ILE A 224 32.71 -13.92 13.70
N LEU A 225 32.91 -15.12 14.22
CA LEU A 225 33.67 -15.41 15.43
C LEU A 225 34.93 -16.19 15.01
N LYS A 226 36.11 -15.70 15.40
CA LYS A 226 37.39 -16.40 15.22
C LYS A 226 37.71 -17.18 16.49
N VAL A 227 37.91 -18.48 16.36
CA VAL A 227 38.19 -19.41 17.46
C VAL A 227 39.41 -20.24 17.11
N SER A 228 40.54 -19.99 17.78
CA SER A 228 41.80 -20.71 17.54
C SER A 228 42.17 -20.82 16.05
N GLY A 229 42.03 -19.70 15.31
CA GLY A 229 42.29 -19.62 13.86
C GLY A 229 41.17 -20.16 12.95
N LYS A 230 40.10 -20.75 13.49
CA LYS A 230 38.91 -21.17 12.71
C LYS A 230 37.87 -20.07 12.66
N ILE A 231 37.20 -19.95 11.51
CA ILE A 231 36.09 -19.01 11.31
C ILE A 231 34.75 -19.73 11.50
N VAL A 232 33.92 -19.14 12.35
CA VAL A 232 32.51 -19.50 12.57
C VAL A 232 31.66 -18.30 12.16
N LYS A 233 30.68 -18.48 11.27
CA LYS A 233 29.84 -17.39 10.78
C LYS A 233 28.69 -17.12 11.74
N VAL A 234 28.42 -15.85 12.00
CA VAL A 234 27.23 -15.37 12.70
C VAL A 234 26.22 -14.89 11.66
N ASN A 235 25.13 -15.64 11.51
CA ASN A 235 24.13 -15.39 10.48
C ASN A 235 22.99 -14.48 10.94
N HIS A 236 22.73 -14.46 12.24
CA HIS A 236 21.66 -13.68 12.85
C HIS A 236 21.93 -13.49 14.34
N VAL A 237 21.44 -12.40 14.91
CA VAL A 237 21.60 -12.09 16.33
C VAL A 237 20.25 -11.59 16.86
N GLU A 238 19.81 -12.17 17.96
CA GLU A 238 18.56 -11.78 18.62
C GLU A 238 18.80 -11.54 20.11
N LYS A 239 17.89 -10.80 20.74
CA LYS A 239 17.94 -10.54 22.17
C LYS A 239 16.75 -11.21 22.85
N GLN A 240 17.03 -11.95 23.92
CA GLN A 240 16.01 -12.50 24.80
C GLN A 240 16.34 -12.07 26.23
N ASN A 241 15.44 -11.32 26.87
CA ASN A 241 15.69 -10.66 28.14
C ASN A 241 16.97 -9.80 28.07
N ASN A 242 17.97 -10.08 28.91
CA ASN A 242 19.26 -9.38 28.92
C ASN A 242 20.39 -10.15 28.23
N LEU A 243 20.07 -11.22 27.50
CA LEU A 243 21.02 -12.09 26.82
C LEU A 243 20.97 -11.87 25.31
N VAL A 244 22.14 -11.88 24.66
CA VAL A 244 22.26 -11.80 23.21
C VAL A 244 22.62 -13.17 22.65
N LEU A 245 21.73 -13.71 21.82
CA LEU A 245 21.85 -15.01 21.19
C LEU A 245 22.43 -14.83 19.78
N HIS A 246 23.59 -15.44 19.53
CA HIS A 246 24.28 -15.39 18.24
C HIS A 246 24.05 -16.71 17.51
N HIS A 247 23.34 -16.68 16.39
CA HIS A 247 23.08 -17.86 15.56
C HIS A 247 24.29 -18.15 14.67
N VAL A 248 24.95 -19.28 14.92
CA VAL A 248 26.24 -19.63 14.32
C VAL A 248 26.15 -20.86 13.42
N ASP A 249 27.02 -20.95 12.43
CA ASP A 249 27.06 -22.10 11.49
C ASP A 249 27.75 -23.34 12.06
N LYS A 250 28.53 -23.18 13.15
CA LYS A 250 29.25 -24.26 13.84
C LYS A 250 29.12 -24.09 15.34
N GLN A 251 29.07 -25.20 16.07
CA GLN A 251 29.07 -25.19 17.53
C GLN A 251 30.45 -24.73 18.05
N ILE A 252 30.43 -23.93 19.11
CA ILE A 252 31.62 -23.48 19.84
C ILE A 252 31.48 -23.96 21.29
N PRO A 253 32.50 -24.59 21.89
CA PRO A 253 32.43 -24.99 23.30
C PRO A 253 32.24 -23.79 24.24
N GLU A 254 31.62 -24.03 25.37
CA GLU A 254 31.57 -23.04 26.47
C GLU A 254 32.98 -22.73 27.00
N ASP A 255 33.12 -21.60 27.67
CA ASP A 255 34.38 -21.08 28.21
C ASP A 255 35.48 -20.81 27.18
N THR A 256 35.13 -20.78 25.89
CA THR A 256 36.05 -20.48 24.80
C THR A 256 36.18 -18.97 24.58
N GLU A 257 37.41 -18.47 24.45
CA GLU A 257 37.67 -17.11 23.97
C GLU A 257 37.48 -17.01 22.45
N VAL A 258 36.77 -15.96 22.03
CA VAL A 258 36.46 -15.71 20.62
C VAL A 258 36.77 -14.26 20.26
N GLU A 259 37.29 -14.03 19.06
CA GLU A 259 37.38 -12.70 18.48
C GLU A 259 36.19 -12.47 17.57
N CYS A 260 35.33 -11.52 17.95
CA CYS A 260 34.15 -11.10 17.23
C CYS A 260 34.54 -10.08 16.16
N GLU A 261 34.00 -10.21 14.95
CA GLU A 261 34.13 -9.22 13.88
C GLU A 261 32.79 -9.11 13.13
N ILE A 262 32.21 -7.91 13.06
CA ILE A 262 30.96 -7.67 12.35
C ILE A 262 31.20 -7.38 10.86
N ASN A 263 30.19 -7.66 10.03
CA ASN A 263 30.15 -7.15 8.66
C ASN A 263 29.93 -5.63 8.72
N TRP A 264 31.03 -4.87 8.58
CA TRP A 264 31.00 -3.42 8.71
C TRP A 264 30.19 -2.72 7.61
N GLU A 265 30.25 -3.18 6.37
CA GLU A 265 29.48 -2.60 5.27
C GLU A 265 27.98 -2.67 5.55
N ARG A 266 27.51 -3.84 6.01
CA ARG A 266 26.12 -4.04 6.44
C ARG A 266 25.76 -3.11 7.60
N ARG A 267 26.57 -3.11 8.67
CA ARG A 267 26.34 -2.27 9.85
C ARG A 267 26.24 -0.80 9.49
N TYR A 268 27.16 -0.30 8.66
CA TYR A 268 27.24 1.10 8.29
C TYR A 268 26.05 1.51 7.42
N ALA A 269 25.62 0.65 6.49
CA ALA A 269 24.40 0.87 5.71
C ALA A 269 23.15 0.94 6.61
N LEU A 270 23.04 0.07 7.62
CA LEU A 270 21.94 0.12 8.60
C LEU A 270 21.99 1.39 9.45
N MET A 271 23.17 1.82 9.91
CA MET A 271 23.35 3.09 10.65
C MET A 271 22.96 4.32 9.81
N ARG A 272 23.28 4.32 8.51
CA ARG A 272 22.87 5.38 7.57
C ARG A 272 21.34 5.45 7.46
N HIS A 273 20.68 4.32 7.25
CA HIS A 273 19.21 4.28 7.17
C HIS A 273 18.55 4.64 8.51
N HIS A 274 19.13 4.22 9.63
CA HIS A 274 18.59 4.54 10.95
C HIS A 274 18.67 6.04 11.22
N THR A 275 19.85 6.63 11.05
CA THR A 275 20.03 8.09 11.19
C THR A 275 19.16 8.84 10.18
N GLY A 276 19.09 8.36 8.93
CA GLY A 276 18.21 8.90 7.90
C GLY A 276 16.72 8.85 8.25
N THR A 277 16.28 7.85 9.02
CA THR A 277 14.90 7.78 9.52
C THR A 277 14.58 8.93 10.46
N HIS A 278 15.50 9.28 11.38
CA HIS A 278 15.33 10.46 12.24
C HIS A 278 15.29 11.76 11.44
N LEU A 279 16.12 11.88 10.39
CA LEU A 279 16.11 13.05 9.51
C LEU A 279 14.78 13.16 8.74
N ILE A 280 14.29 12.04 8.20
CA ILE A 280 12.98 11.98 7.52
C ILE A 280 11.84 12.28 8.50
N ASN A 281 11.88 11.76 9.73
CA ASN A 281 10.86 12.05 10.75
C ASN A 281 10.85 13.55 11.09
N GLY A 282 12.02 14.13 11.35
CA GLY A 282 12.18 15.58 11.56
C GLY A 282 11.64 16.39 10.38
N ALA A 283 11.97 16.00 9.15
CA ALA A 283 11.50 16.69 7.94
C ALA A 283 9.98 16.58 7.76
N CYS A 284 9.40 15.40 8.01
CA CYS A 284 7.95 15.21 7.99
C CYS A 284 7.24 16.15 8.97
N ARG A 285 7.76 16.31 10.19
CA ARG A 285 7.16 17.23 11.18
C ARG A 285 7.20 18.68 10.73
N ILE A 286 8.31 19.14 10.15
CA ILE A 286 8.42 20.52 9.68
C ILE A 286 7.54 20.77 8.46
N VAL A 287 7.44 19.81 7.54
CA VAL A 287 6.67 19.99 6.30
C VAL A 287 5.16 19.79 6.52
N LEU A 288 4.79 18.77 7.30
CA LEU A 288 3.40 18.33 7.45
C LEU A 288 2.74 18.80 8.76
N GLY A 289 3.53 19.02 9.83
CA GLY A 289 3.06 19.47 11.15
C GLY A 289 3.42 18.54 12.31
N ASP A 290 3.20 19.00 13.54
CA ASP A 290 3.62 18.28 14.76
C ASP A 290 2.82 17.00 15.08
N HIS A 291 1.73 16.70 14.36
CA HIS A 291 0.93 15.47 14.53
C HIS A 291 1.56 14.22 13.92
N ILE A 292 2.69 14.36 13.25
CA ILE A 292 3.43 13.23 12.72
C ILE A 292 3.95 12.40 13.90
N TRP A 293 3.44 11.18 13.99
CA TRP A 293 3.83 10.20 14.98
C TRP A 293 4.13 8.87 14.29
N GLN A 294 5.24 8.24 14.65
CA GLN A 294 5.66 6.98 14.08
C GLN A 294 4.63 5.89 14.41
N ALA A 295 4.13 5.25 13.37
CA ALA A 295 3.29 4.05 13.43
C ALA A 295 4.12 2.77 13.26
N GLY A 296 5.30 2.87 12.63
CA GLY A 296 6.19 1.74 12.38
C GLY A 296 7.47 2.17 11.65
N SER A 297 8.51 1.36 11.77
CA SER A 297 9.78 1.56 11.06
C SER A 297 10.43 0.21 10.75
N GLN A 298 11.05 0.11 9.58
CA GLN A 298 11.83 -1.05 9.17
C GLN A 298 13.04 -0.59 8.35
N LEU A 299 14.23 -1.07 8.72
CA LEU A 299 15.50 -0.66 8.14
C LEU A 299 16.21 -1.87 7.54
N ASP A 300 16.41 -1.85 6.23
CA ASP A 300 17.22 -2.81 5.49
C ASP A 300 18.55 -2.15 5.04
N VAL A 301 19.43 -2.93 4.43
CA VAL A 301 20.70 -2.49 3.86
C VAL A 301 20.50 -1.59 2.65
N ASN A 302 19.44 -1.84 1.87
CA ASN A 302 19.19 -1.15 0.59
C ASN A 302 18.14 -0.04 0.70
N GLU A 303 17.13 -0.22 1.56
CA GLU A 303 16.02 0.71 1.74
C GLU A 303 15.52 0.70 3.19
N ALA A 304 14.82 1.77 3.57
CA ALA A 304 14.12 1.90 4.84
C ALA A 304 12.67 2.32 4.60
N ARG A 305 11.82 1.97 5.57
CA ARG A 305 10.39 2.26 5.60
C ARG A 305 10.08 3.01 6.87
N PHE A 306 9.37 4.12 6.72
CA PHE A 306 8.91 4.94 7.83
C PHE A 306 7.40 5.16 7.70
N ASP A 307 6.66 4.63 8.67
CA ASP A 307 5.21 4.71 8.73
C ASP A 307 4.84 5.74 9.79
N PHE A 308 3.95 6.66 9.46
CA PHE A 308 3.57 7.74 10.36
C PHE A 308 2.11 8.17 10.24
N SER A 309 1.60 8.77 11.30
CA SER A 309 0.24 9.30 11.36
C SER A 309 0.09 10.54 10.49
N HIS A 310 -0.81 10.49 9.51
CA HIS A 310 -1.18 11.65 8.71
C HIS A 310 -2.57 11.45 8.07
N TYR A 311 -3.37 12.52 8.05
CA TYR A 311 -4.81 12.44 7.74
C TYR A 311 -5.14 12.41 6.23
N LYS A 312 -4.19 12.79 5.36
CA LYS A 312 -4.32 12.75 3.90
C LYS A 312 -3.15 11.98 3.25
N SER A 313 -3.25 11.73 1.94
CA SER A 313 -2.10 11.23 1.16
C SER A 313 -1.11 12.38 0.93
N LEU A 314 0.18 12.08 0.87
CA LEU A 314 1.20 13.07 0.53
C LEU A 314 1.08 13.49 -0.93
N SER A 315 1.15 14.80 -1.19
CA SER A 315 1.34 15.31 -2.55
C SER A 315 2.78 15.14 -3.01
N GLU A 316 3.04 15.19 -4.32
CA GLU A 316 4.40 15.18 -4.86
C GLU A 316 5.25 16.32 -4.28
N ARG A 317 4.64 17.51 -4.13
CA ARG A 317 5.29 18.66 -3.50
C ARG A 317 5.68 18.41 -2.05
N ASP A 318 4.85 17.70 -1.28
CA ASP A 318 5.19 17.33 0.10
C ASP A 318 6.40 16.39 0.12
N VAL A 319 6.41 15.39 -0.77
CA VAL A 319 7.52 14.44 -0.89
C VAL A 319 8.82 15.14 -1.27
N GLU A 320 8.78 16.02 -2.28
CA GLU A 320 9.95 16.82 -2.70
C GLU A 320 10.48 17.70 -1.56
N ARG A 321 9.59 18.36 -0.81
CA ARG A 321 9.98 19.20 0.33
C ARG A 321 10.58 18.38 1.47
N ILE A 322 10.03 17.20 1.77
CA ILE A 322 10.56 16.30 2.80
C ILE A 322 11.94 15.80 2.39
N GLU A 323 12.12 15.37 1.14
CA GLU A 323 13.42 14.91 0.63
C GLU A 323 14.46 16.04 0.65
N SER A 324 14.11 17.22 0.15
CA SER A 324 15.01 18.39 0.16
C SER A 324 15.44 18.72 1.58
N LEU A 325 14.49 18.87 2.50
CA LEU A 325 14.78 19.25 3.88
C LEU A 325 15.60 18.18 4.62
N ALA A 326 15.33 16.90 4.37
CA ALA A 326 16.13 15.81 4.93
C ALA A 326 17.58 15.85 4.42
N ASN A 327 17.82 16.21 3.16
CA ASN A 327 19.17 16.41 2.63
C ASN A 327 19.81 17.71 3.15
N ASP A 328 19.05 18.79 3.37
CA ASP A 328 19.57 20.00 4.03
C ASP A 328 20.10 19.69 5.43
N PHE A 329 19.43 18.80 6.18
CA PHE A 329 19.91 18.32 7.48
C PHE A 329 21.23 17.53 7.40
N ILE A 330 21.45 16.82 6.29
CA ILE A 330 22.73 16.14 6.02
C ILE A 330 23.80 17.20 5.79
N GLU A 331 23.55 18.22 4.97
CA GLU A 331 24.51 19.28 4.65
C GLU A 331 24.95 20.08 5.90
N LYS A 332 24.01 20.36 6.81
CA LYS A 332 24.29 21.00 8.10
C LYS A 332 25.38 20.26 8.90
N GLY A 333 25.44 18.93 8.80
CA GLY A 333 26.47 18.12 9.44
C GLY A 333 26.52 18.27 10.95
N VAL A 334 25.36 18.12 11.61
CA VAL A 334 25.29 18.18 13.07
C VAL A 334 25.71 16.85 13.70
N ASN A 335 26.26 16.93 14.91
CA ASN A 335 26.66 15.74 15.67
C ASN A 335 25.43 15.04 16.26
N VAL A 336 25.42 13.72 16.16
CA VAL A 336 24.39 12.85 16.74
C VAL A 336 24.81 12.51 18.16
N GLU A 337 24.12 13.08 19.15
CA GLU A 337 24.39 12.87 20.56
C GLU A 337 23.71 11.59 21.05
N LYS A 338 24.47 10.75 21.76
CA LYS A 338 24.01 9.45 22.29
C LYS A 338 24.17 9.49 23.80
N LYS A 339 23.08 9.60 24.55
CA LYS A 339 23.11 9.76 26.01
C LYS A 339 22.26 8.68 26.68
N VAL A 340 22.68 8.24 27.87
CA VAL A 340 21.83 7.44 28.76
C VAL A 340 21.41 8.37 29.90
N MET A 341 20.10 8.52 30.11
CA MET A 341 19.55 9.49 31.04
C MET A 341 18.45 8.85 31.89
N ASP A 342 18.19 9.41 33.07
CA ASP A 342 16.99 9.06 33.85
C ASP A 342 15.75 9.47 33.05
N ARG A 343 14.75 8.58 33.02
CA ARG A 343 13.51 8.78 32.26
C ARG A 343 12.83 10.10 32.59
N SER A 344 12.71 10.43 33.88
CA SER A 344 12.00 11.64 34.32
C SER A 344 12.73 12.92 33.91
N GLU A 345 14.06 12.88 33.83
CA GLU A 345 14.85 14.01 33.35
C GLU A 345 14.70 14.18 31.84
N ALA A 346 14.77 13.08 31.08
CA ALA A 346 14.60 13.10 29.64
C ALA A 346 13.20 13.61 29.23
N GLU A 347 12.14 13.14 29.90
CA GLU A 347 10.76 13.61 29.67
C GLU A 347 10.61 15.12 29.93
N LYS A 348 11.28 15.66 30.96
CA LYS A 348 11.27 17.12 31.24
C LYS A 348 11.98 17.93 30.16
N LEU A 349 13.08 17.41 29.63
CA LEU A 349 13.90 18.11 28.63
C LEU A 349 13.31 18.05 27.23
N TYR A 350 12.80 16.89 26.82
CA TYR A 350 12.43 16.60 25.44
C TYR A 350 10.95 16.30 25.23
N GLY A 351 10.17 16.18 26.32
CA GLY A 351 8.77 15.80 26.29
C GLY A 351 8.53 14.36 25.84
N PHE A 352 7.27 14.02 25.60
CA PHE A 352 6.87 12.67 25.20
C PHE A 352 7.25 12.29 23.76
N ARG A 353 7.77 13.25 22.97
CA ARG A 353 8.30 13.01 21.62
C ARG A 353 9.40 11.94 21.62
N LEU A 354 10.05 11.73 22.76
CA LEU A 354 10.97 10.61 23.00
C LEU A 354 10.40 9.25 22.60
N TYR A 355 9.08 9.05 22.65
CA TYR A 355 8.46 7.73 22.52
C TYR A 355 7.84 7.46 21.15
N GLN A 356 8.32 8.12 20.10
CA GLN A 356 7.95 7.86 18.70
C GLN A 356 8.15 6.37 18.34
N GLY A 357 9.34 5.83 18.64
CA GLY A 357 9.67 4.41 18.44
C GLY A 357 9.04 3.43 19.45
N GLY A 358 8.16 3.90 20.35
CA GLY A 358 7.62 3.15 21.47
C GLY A 358 8.24 3.53 22.82
N VAL A 359 7.64 3.05 23.91
CA VAL A 359 8.10 3.34 25.27
C VAL A 359 9.13 2.28 25.68
N PRO A 360 10.43 2.63 25.84
CA PRO A 360 11.43 1.67 26.32
C PRO A 360 11.13 1.28 27.77
N GLU A 361 11.62 0.12 28.20
CA GLU A 361 11.54 -0.33 29.60
C GLU A 361 12.68 0.24 30.46
N GLY A 362 12.49 0.25 31.78
CA GLY A 362 13.54 0.60 32.74
C GLY A 362 13.67 2.10 33.07
N ARG A 363 14.32 2.38 34.21
CA ARG A 363 14.49 3.74 34.74
C ARG A 363 15.36 4.63 33.86
N ASN A 364 16.45 4.08 33.33
CA ASN A 364 17.36 4.80 32.45
C ASN A 364 17.06 4.46 31.00
N ILE A 365 16.94 5.48 30.15
CA ILE A 365 16.64 5.34 28.74
C ILE A 365 17.80 5.87 27.90
N ARG A 366 18.04 5.24 26.75
CA ARG A 366 19.01 5.72 25.77
C ARG A 366 18.33 6.74 24.87
N VAL A 367 18.81 7.97 24.91
CA VAL A 367 18.33 9.10 24.12
C VAL A 367 19.30 9.37 22.98
N ILE A 368 18.75 9.44 21.76
CA ILE A 368 19.44 9.91 20.58
C ILE A 368 18.92 11.30 20.28
N ASN A 369 19.80 12.29 20.36
CA ASN A 369 19.48 13.69 20.08
C ASN A 369 20.27 14.14 18.85
N ILE A 370 19.55 14.55 17.82
CA ILE A 370 20.07 15.21 16.62
C ILE A 370 19.63 16.68 16.74
N PRO A 371 20.54 17.58 17.16
CA PRO A 371 20.19 18.96 17.50
C PRO A 371 19.37 19.66 16.41
N ASP A 372 18.33 20.38 16.83
CA ASP A 372 17.38 21.13 16.00
C ASP A 372 16.61 20.31 14.95
N ILE A 373 16.72 18.97 14.98
CA ILE A 373 16.09 18.09 14.00
C ILE A 373 15.15 17.10 14.69
N ASP A 374 15.69 16.25 15.57
CA ASP A 374 14.94 15.18 16.20
C ASP A 374 15.56 14.66 17.49
N VAL A 375 14.71 14.17 18.41
CA VAL A 375 15.13 13.56 19.66
C VAL A 375 14.19 12.42 20.04
N GLU A 376 14.76 11.23 20.21
CA GLU A 376 14.02 10.00 20.46
C GLU A 376 14.75 9.07 21.43
N ALA A 377 13.97 8.30 22.20
CA ALA A 377 14.49 7.20 22.98
C ALA A 377 14.70 5.98 22.05
N CYS A 378 15.90 5.87 21.47
CA CYS A 378 16.20 4.85 20.49
C CYS A 378 17.33 3.91 20.95
N GLY A 379 17.09 2.61 20.79
CA GLY A 379 18.01 1.53 21.12
C GLY A 379 18.92 1.07 19.97
N GLY A 380 18.86 1.68 18.78
CA GLY A 380 19.63 1.23 17.61
C GLY A 380 21.02 1.84 17.46
N THR A 381 21.72 1.46 16.39
CA THR A 381 23.04 2.05 16.07
C THR A 381 22.88 3.25 15.13
N HIS A 382 23.58 4.34 15.43
CA HIS A 382 23.51 5.60 14.68
C HIS A 382 24.89 6.09 14.31
N LEU A 383 24.95 6.87 13.23
CA LEU A 383 26.16 7.61 12.83
C LEU A 383 26.57 8.62 13.91
N ASN A 384 27.78 9.17 13.80
CA ASN A 384 28.24 10.24 14.71
C ASN A 384 27.87 11.62 14.18
N ASN A 385 27.71 11.78 12.87
CA ASN A 385 27.37 13.03 12.23
C ASN A 385 26.37 12.82 11.09
N THR A 386 25.45 13.78 10.88
CA THR A 386 24.44 13.66 9.82
C THR A 386 25.04 13.64 8.41
N ARG A 387 26.22 14.23 8.18
CA ARG A 387 26.93 14.17 6.87
C ARG A 387 27.27 12.77 6.42
N GLU A 388 27.46 11.85 7.36
CA GLU A 388 27.81 10.45 7.05
C GLU A 388 26.64 9.68 6.40
N VAL A 389 25.42 10.22 6.46
CA VAL A 389 24.27 9.71 5.69
C VAL A 389 24.49 9.91 4.18
N GLU A 390 25.24 10.95 3.80
CA GLU A 390 25.61 11.39 2.44
C GLU A 390 24.44 11.87 1.59
N ARG A 391 23.40 11.05 1.42
CA ARG A 391 22.24 11.36 0.59
C ARG A 391 21.05 10.52 1.00
N ILE A 392 19.86 11.12 0.95
CA ILE A 392 18.58 10.42 1.06
C ILE A 392 17.78 10.61 -0.23
N LYS A 393 17.15 9.53 -0.71
CA LYS A 393 16.21 9.55 -1.82
C LYS A 393 14.92 8.83 -1.44
N ILE A 394 13.78 9.50 -1.55
CA ILE A 394 12.46 8.93 -1.36
C ILE A 394 12.06 8.15 -2.62
N LEU A 395 11.87 6.86 -2.46
CA LEU A 395 11.55 5.93 -3.54
C LEU A 395 10.06 5.93 -3.84
N LYS A 396 9.23 5.88 -2.80
CA LYS A 396 7.77 5.91 -2.93
C LYS A 396 7.08 6.39 -1.66
N THR A 397 5.87 6.89 -1.85
CA THR A 397 4.89 7.16 -0.79
C THR A 397 3.67 6.26 -1.02
N GLU A 398 3.12 5.69 0.05
CA GLU A 398 1.89 4.90 0.01
C GLU A 398 1.01 5.19 1.24
N ARG A 399 -0.30 5.25 1.03
CA ARG A 399 -1.25 5.32 2.13
C ARG A 399 -1.64 3.88 2.51
N ILE A 400 -1.10 3.39 3.62
CA ILE A 400 -1.35 2.01 4.08
C ILE A 400 -2.82 1.85 4.46
N GLN A 401 -3.31 2.82 5.24
CA GLN A 401 -4.68 2.86 5.72
C GLN A 401 -5.07 4.30 6.06
N ASP A 402 -6.33 4.49 6.43
CA ASP A 402 -6.77 5.78 6.96
C ASP A 402 -5.93 6.18 8.18
N GLY A 403 -5.41 7.41 8.13
CA GLY A 403 -4.59 7.98 9.19
C GLY A 403 -3.13 7.53 9.20
N VAL A 404 -2.68 6.60 8.34
CA VAL A 404 -1.29 6.12 8.31
C VAL A 404 -0.72 6.13 6.89
N ASN A 405 0.38 6.86 6.71
CA ASN A 405 1.15 6.92 5.47
C ASN A 405 2.51 6.26 5.67
N ARG A 406 3.11 5.76 4.59
CA ARG A 406 4.46 5.22 4.56
C ARG A 406 5.30 5.94 3.52
N LEU A 407 6.51 6.28 3.93
CA LEU A 407 7.61 6.62 3.04
C LEU A 407 8.58 5.45 2.94
N VAL A 408 9.00 5.13 1.73
CA VAL A 408 10.14 4.23 1.48
C VAL A 408 11.25 5.06 0.90
N PHE A 409 12.44 4.98 1.48
CA PHE A 409 13.59 5.77 1.08
C PHE A 409 14.88 4.94 1.13
N ALA A 410 15.90 5.37 0.41
CA ALA A 410 17.26 4.84 0.50
C ALA A 410 18.18 5.92 1.07
N ALA A 411 19.13 5.49 1.90
CA ALA A 411 20.17 6.34 2.47
C ALA A 411 21.57 5.83 2.09
N GLY A 412 22.49 6.76 1.87
CA GLY A 412 23.86 6.50 1.42
C GLY A 412 24.03 6.68 -0.09
N LYS A 413 25.15 7.30 -0.48
CA LYS A 413 25.42 7.67 -1.88
C LYS A 413 25.39 6.46 -2.81
N GLU A 414 25.98 5.35 -2.39
CA GLU A 414 26.08 4.13 -3.21
C GLU A 414 24.72 3.46 -3.42
N ASN A 415 23.90 3.36 -2.37
CA ASN A 415 22.55 2.80 -2.45
C ASN A 415 21.67 3.62 -3.38
N VAL A 416 21.74 4.96 -3.24
CA VAL A 416 20.99 5.86 -4.10
C VAL A 416 21.48 5.78 -5.55
N ALA A 417 22.79 5.78 -5.79
CA ALA A 417 23.37 5.68 -7.13
C ALA A 417 22.98 4.36 -7.82
N ARG A 418 22.97 3.23 -7.10
CA ARG A 418 22.55 1.93 -7.66
C ARG A 418 21.07 1.91 -8.08
N LEU A 419 20.21 2.62 -7.35
CA LEU A 419 18.80 2.75 -7.71
C LEU A 419 18.62 3.64 -8.94
N GLU A 420 19.35 4.76 -8.98
CA GLU A 420 19.36 5.67 -10.13
C GLU A 420 19.87 5.00 -11.40
N GLU A 421 20.93 4.20 -11.31
CA GLU A 421 21.45 3.44 -12.44
C GLU A 421 20.41 2.44 -12.97
N LYS A 422 19.70 1.72 -12.09
CA LYS A 422 18.62 0.80 -12.50
C LYS A 422 17.49 1.54 -13.21
N GLU A 423 17.07 2.67 -12.67
CA GLU A 423 16.03 3.51 -13.28
C GLU A 423 16.50 4.04 -14.64
N GLN A 424 17.76 4.47 -14.74
CA GLN A 424 18.36 4.91 -16.00
C GLN A 424 18.41 3.78 -17.05
N ILE A 425 18.70 2.55 -16.65
CA ILE A 425 18.67 1.38 -17.54
C ILE A 425 17.26 1.16 -18.10
N ILE A 426 16.23 1.20 -17.26
CA ILE A 426 14.83 1.05 -17.68
C ILE A 426 14.45 2.20 -18.62
N TRP A 427 14.78 3.44 -18.25
CA TRP A 427 14.51 4.62 -19.08
C TRP A 427 15.17 4.49 -20.46
N ASN A 428 16.46 4.14 -20.51
CA ASN A 428 17.21 3.96 -21.76
C ASN A 428 16.61 2.85 -22.63
N TYR A 429 16.15 1.76 -22.01
CA TYR A 429 15.48 0.67 -22.71
C TYR A 429 14.17 1.14 -23.35
N LEU A 430 13.32 1.85 -22.59
CA LEU A 430 12.06 2.39 -23.09
C LEU A 430 12.29 3.42 -24.19
N TYR A 431 13.24 4.34 -23.99
CA TYR A 431 13.65 5.31 -25.00
C TYR A 431 14.01 4.64 -26.32
N LYS A 432 14.88 3.61 -26.30
CA LYS A 432 15.27 2.85 -27.51
C LYS A 432 14.12 2.13 -28.21
N LYS A 433 13.06 1.77 -27.48
CA LYS A 433 11.88 1.12 -28.05
C LYS A 433 10.96 2.16 -28.71
N VAL A 434 10.73 3.27 -28.02
CA VAL A 434 9.81 4.33 -28.45
C VAL A 434 10.40 5.18 -29.58
N GLU A 435 11.72 5.39 -29.61
CA GLU A 435 12.40 6.14 -30.69
C GLU A 435 12.27 5.46 -32.07
N LYS A 436 11.83 4.20 -32.13
CA LYS A 436 11.51 3.52 -33.39
C LYS A 436 10.28 4.12 -34.07
N LEU A 437 9.34 4.65 -33.28
CA LEU A 437 8.10 5.27 -33.76
C LEU A 437 8.09 6.79 -33.66
N PHE A 438 8.94 7.38 -32.81
CA PHE A 438 8.98 8.83 -32.56
C PHE A 438 10.38 9.41 -32.75
N VAL A 439 10.46 10.67 -33.17
CA VAL A 439 11.67 11.50 -33.10
C VAL A 439 11.63 12.27 -31.78
N ILE A 440 12.35 11.77 -30.79
CA ILE A 440 12.41 12.36 -29.45
C ILE A 440 13.54 13.40 -29.41
N LYS A 441 13.23 14.65 -29.05
CA LYS A 441 14.21 15.74 -29.00
C LYS A 441 15.20 15.55 -27.85
N GLU A 442 14.68 15.25 -26.67
CA GLU A 442 15.48 15.01 -25.46
C GLU A 442 15.92 13.55 -25.37
N LYS A 443 17.24 13.32 -25.40
CA LYS A 443 17.84 11.97 -25.48
C LYS A 443 18.38 11.44 -24.14
N LYS A 444 18.30 12.25 -23.09
CA LYS A 444 18.81 11.96 -21.75
C LYS A 444 17.87 12.60 -20.73
N THR A 445 17.88 12.08 -19.51
CA THR A 445 17.15 12.64 -18.39
C THR A 445 18.04 12.61 -17.16
N ASP A 446 17.96 13.65 -16.34
CA ASP A 446 18.58 13.68 -15.01
C ASP A 446 17.59 13.21 -13.93
N GLN A 447 16.34 12.93 -14.30
CA GLN A 447 15.26 12.50 -13.39
C GLN A 447 14.54 11.24 -13.91
N PRO A 448 15.25 10.13 -14.18
CA PRO A 448 14.64 8.91 -14.72
C PRO A 448 13.53 8.36 -13.82
N SER A 449 13.65 8.48 -12.49
CA SER A 449 12.65 8.03 -11.53
C SER A 449 11.30 8.73 -11.72
N ARG A 450 11.33 10.05 -11.97
CA ARG A 450 10.15 10.89 -12.12
C ARG A 450 9.43 10.54 -13.43
N GLU A 451 10.17 10.55 -14.54
CA GLU A 451 9.60 10.21 -15.84
C GLU A 451 9.02 8.79 -15.87
N LEU A 452 9.72 7.80 -15.29
CA LEU A 452 9.19 6.43 -15.21
C LEU A 452 7.91 6.35 -14.39
N LYS A 453 7.79 7.10 -13.28
CA LYS A 453 6.54 7.18 -12.48
C LYS A 453 5.41 7.83 -13.27
N GLU A 454 5.69 8.92 -13.97
CA GLU A 454 4.72 9.60 -14.83
C GLU A 454 4.22 8.65 -15.92
N ILE A 455 5.12 8.00 -16.67
CA ILE A 455 4.80 7.02 -17.71
C ILE A 455 3.99 5.84 -17.12
N ALA A 456 4.39 5.31 -15.95
CA ALA A 456 3.64 4.26 -15.25
C ALA A 456 2.20 4.67 -14.96
N SER A 457 2.00 5.91 -14.49
CA SER A 457 0.69 6.49 -14.24
C SER A 457 -0.15 6.61 -15.52
N LEU A 458 0.45 7.06 -16.64
CA LEU A 458 -0.22 7.16 -17.94
C LEU A 458 -0.85 5.84 -18.39
N PHE A 459 -0.11 4.74 -18.20
CA PHE A 459 -0.57 3.39 -18.57
C PHE A 459 -1.33 2.69 -17.44
N SER A 460 -1.43 3.28 -16.25
CA SER A 460 -2.03 2.69 -15.06
C SER A 460 -1.41 1.33 -14.69
N VAL A 461 -0.08 1.23 -14.79
CA VAL A 461 0.70 0.03 -14.44
C VAL A 461 1.86 0.39 -13.52
N PRO A 462 2.35 -0.52 -12.67
CA PRO A 462 3.58 -0.28 -11.93
C PRO A 462 4.81 -0.19 -12.86
N VAL A 463 5.86 0.50 -12.43
CA VAL A 463 7.10 0.73 -13.22
C VAL A 463 7.71 -0.59 -13.72
N ASN A 464 7.69 -1.65 -12.92
CA ASN A 464 8.20 -2.98 -13.30
C ASN A 464 7.39 -3.69 -14.41
N LYS A 465 6.24 -3.14 -14.81
CA LYS A 465 5.39 -3.62 -15.91
C LYS A 465 5.43 -2.71 -17.14
N LEU A 466 6.14 -1.59 -17.08
CA LEU A 466 6.24 -0.63 -18.19
C LEU A 466 6.81 -1.25 -19.45
N GLU A 467 7.89 -2.03 -19.35
CA GLU A 467 8.52 -2.67 -20.51
C GLU A 467 7.52 -3.53 -21.29
N GLN A 468 6.86 -4.46 -20.60
CA GLN A 468 5.86 -5.34 -21.19
C GLN A 468 4.68 -4.57 -21.78
N THR A 469 4.25 -3.50 -21.10
CA THR A 469 3.11 -2.68 -21.52
C THR A 469 3.44 -1.88 -22.78
N ILE A 470 4.58 -1.19 -22.80
CA ILE A 470 5.01 -0.39 -23.96
C ILE A 470 5.27 -1.30 -25.16
N GLU A 471 5.90 -2.47 -24.98
CA GLU A 471 6.09 -3.41 -26.08
C GLU A 471 4.76 -3.88 -26.70
N LYS A 472 3.74 -4.13 -25.88
CA LYS A 472 2.41 -4.47 -26.38
C LYS A 472 1.83 -3.35 -27.24
N PHE A 473 1.91 -2.11 -26.77
CA PHE A 473 1.37 -0.94 -27.48
C PHE A 473 2.11 -0.71 -28.81
N LEU A 474 3.43 -0.86 -28.83
CA LEU A 474 4.25 -0.73 -30.03
C LEU A 474 3.93 -1.80 -31.09
N ARG A 475 3.43 -2.99 -30.71
CA ARG A 475 2.99 -4.02 -31.66
C ARG A 475 1.62 -3.74 -32.26
N GLU A 476 0.75 -3.06 -31.51
CA GLU A 476 -0.63 -2.79 -31.92
C GLU A 476 -0.77 -1.53 -32.79
N ILE A 477 0.24 -0.66 -32.78
CA ILE A 477 0.29 0.59 -33.55
C ILE A 477 1.25 0.44 -34.73
N SER A 478 0.81 0.92 -35.90
CA SER A 478 1.67 1.14 -37.06
C SER A 478 1.60 2.60 -37.45
N ILE A 479 2.77 3.24 -37.62
CA ILE A 479 2.88 4.64 -38.03
C ILE A 479 3.65 4.70 -39.35
N LYS A 480 3.14 5.46 -40.32
CA LYS A 480 3.78 5.61 -41.64
C LYS A 480 5.07 6.45 -41.57
N ASN A 481 5.07 7.49 -40.75
CA ASN A 481 6.20 8.41 -40.54
C ASN A 481 6.39 8.65 -39.04
N LYS A 482 7.64 8.77 -38.57
CA LYS A 482 7.87 9.08 -37.15
C LYS A 482 7.31 10.46 -36.79
N GLU A 483 6.58 10.54 -35.69
CA GLU A 483 6.12 11.82 -35.14
C GLU A 483 7.15 12.41 -34.19
N SER A 484 7.20 13.74 -34.06
CA SER A 484 8.09 14.39 -33.10
C SER A 484 7.52 14.32 -31.67
N ALA A 485 8.39 14.17 -30.69
CA ALA A 485 8.07 14.27 -29.28
C ALA A 485 9.17 15.05 -28.54
N ASP A 486 8.79 15.78 -27.50
CA ASP A 486 9.75 16.59 -26.75
C ASP A 486 10.66 15.70 -25.89
N ASN A 487 10.08 14.77 -25.14
CA ASN A 487 10.79 13.79 -24.31
C ASN A 487 10.09 12.41 -24.32
N LEU A 488 10.61 11.46 -23.54
CA LEU A 488 10.07 10.10 -23.49
C LEU A 488 8.63 10.05 -22.96
N THR A 489 8.31 10.86 -21.94
CA THR A 489 6.96 10.96 -21.39
C THR A 489 5.95 11.44 -22.44
N ASP A 490 6.28 12.50 -23.19
CA ASP A 490 5.45 13.00 -24.29
C ASP A 490 5.27 11.93 -25.39
N ALA A 491 6.35 11.24 -25.77
CA ALA A 491 6.27 10.16 -26.76
C ALA A 491 5.35 9.02 -26.29
N CYS A 492 5.43 8.63 -25.01
CA CYS A 492 4.55 7.62 -24.41
C CYS A 492 3.08 8.09 -24.34
N GLN A 493 2.85 9.37 -24.04
CA GLN A 493 1.50 9.95 -24.04
C GLN A 493 0.87 9.94 -25.44
N LYS A 494 1.66 10.28 -26.47
CA LYS A 494 1.23 10.20 -27.88
C LYS A 494 0.96 8.76 -28.28
N LEU A 495 1.85 7.83 -27.94
CA LEU A 495 1.66 6.39 -28.16
C LEU A 495 0.34 5.90 -27.55
N PHE A 496 0.06 6.26 -26.28
CA PHE A 496 -1.18 5.89 -25.60
C PHE A 496 -2.42 6.48 -26.29
N THR A 497 -2.33 7.73 -26.75
CA THR A 497 -3.42 8.42 -27.46
C THR A 497 -3.71 7.78 -28.82
N MET A 498 -2.65 7.46 -29.58
CA MET A 498 -2.76 6.72 -30.84
C MET A 498 -3.42 5.36 -30.62
N TRP A 499 -2.97 4.62 -29.61
CA TRP A 499 -3.53 3.32 -29.27
C TRP A 499 -5.03 3.42 -28.98
N LYS A 500 -5.45 4.42 -28.20
CA LYS A 500 -6.87 4.70 -27.94
C LYS A 500 -7.64 4.99 -29.22
N LYS A 501 -7.07 5.77 -30.14
CA LYS A 501 -7.70 6.10 -31.42
C LYS A 501 -7.85 4.85 -32.29
N THR A 502 -6.78 4.07 -32.47
CA THR A 502 -6.77 2.81 -33.22
C THR A 502 -7.80 1.84 -32.64
N ASN A 503 -7.87 1.67 -31.31
CA ASN A 503 -8.86 0.79 -30.70
C ASN A 503 -10.30 1.30 -30.79
N LYS A 504 -10.51 2.62 -30.85
CA LYS A 504 -11.84 3.19 -31.11
C LYS A 504 -12.26 2.96 -32.57
N GLU A 505 -11.34 3.06 -33.51
CA GLU A 505 -11.58 2.78 -34.94
C GLU A 505 -11.87 1.30 -35.17
N LYS A 506 -11.13 0.39 -34.54
CA LYS A 506 -11.39 -1.07 -34.60
C LYS A 506 -12.80 -1.45 -34.12
N LYS A 507 -13.41 -0.63 -33.25
CA LYS A 507 -14.79 -0.86 -32.75
C LYS A 507 -15.87 -0.27 -33.65
N LYS A 508 -15.52 0.58 -34.63
CA LYS A 508 -16.48 1.15 -35.58
C LYS A 508 -16.64 0.20 -36.77
N VAL A 509 -17.64 -0.66 -36.68
CA VAL A 509 -17.93 -1.64 -37.74
C VAL A 509 -18.67 -0.95 -38.89
N PRO A 510 -18.14 -0.91 -40.13
CA PRO A 510 -18.82 -0.30 -41.26
C PRO A 510 -20.10 -1.05 -41.66
N GLU A 511 -21.18 -0.34 -41.98
CA GLU A 511 -22.45 -0.97 -42.40
C GLU A 511 -22.30 -1.83 -43.66
N ASN A 512 -21.45 -1.41 -44.60
CA ASN A 512 -21.22 -2.16 -45.84
C ASN A 512 -20.59 -3.53 -45.55
N LEU A 513 -19.67 -3.60 -44.57
CA LEU A 513 -19.07 -4.86 -44.14
C LEU A 513 -20.13 -5.76 -43.48
N LEU A 514 -20.98 -5.22 -42.61
CA LEU A 514 -22.08 -5.96 -41.99
C LEU A 514 -23.04 -6.54 -43.03
N LYS A 515 -23.39 -5.76 -44.07
CA LYS A 515 -24.24 -6.23 -45.18
C LYS A 515 -23.59 -7.37 -45.95
N THR A 516 -22.28 -7.32 -46.19
CA THR A 516 -21.54 -8.41 -46.85
C THR A 516 -21.51 -9.66 -45.98
N LEU A 517 -21.11 -9.54 -44.71
CA LEU A 517 -21.01 -10.67 -43.78
C LEU A 517 -22.36 -11.33 -43.51
N LYS A 518 -23.46 -10.55 -43.43
CA LYS A 518 -24.82 -11.10 -43.28
C LYS A 518 -25.28 -11.90 -44.51
N LYS A 519 -24.78 -11.59 -45.72
CA LYS A 519 -25.10 -12.36 -46.94
C LYS A 519 -24.41 -13.72 -46.99
N GLU A 520 -23.28 -13.87 -46.31
CA GLU A 520 -22.54 -15.14 -46.19
C GLU A 520 -23.16 -16.07 -45.12
N GLY A 521 -24.15 -15.59 -44.36
CA GLY A 521 -24.81 -16.36 -43.31
C GLY A 521 -25.65 -17.51 -43.86
N GLN A 522 -25.50 -18.68 -43.23
CA GLN A 522 -26.35 -19.84 -43.49
C GLN A 522 -27.70 -19.67 -42.79
N LYS A 523 -28.81 -19.84 -43.52
CA LYS A 523 -30.14 -19.88 -42.92
C LYS A 523 -30.44 -21.28 -42.38
N ILE A 524 -30.81 -21.32 -41.10
CA ILE A 524 -31.31 -22.50 -40.41
C ILE A 524 -32.68 -22.11 -39.85
N ASP A 525 -33.72 -22.50 -40.58
CA ASP A 525 -35.10 -22.07 -40.36
C ASP A 525 -35.27 -20.54 -40.30
N SER A 526 -35.67 -20.01 -39.13
CA SER A 526 -35.85 -18.58 -38.88
C SER A 526 -34.60 -17.88 -38.36
N ILE A 527 -33.48 -18.60 -38.16
CA ILE A 527 -32.23 -18.08 -37.59
C ILE A 527 -31.13 -18.05 -38.67
N THR A 528 -30.36 -16.97 -38.70
CA THR A 528 -29.18 -16.85 -39.57
C THR A 528 -27.91 -17.12 -38.76
N LEU A 529 -27.14 -18.15 -39.14
CA LEU A 529 -25.83 -18.45 -38.54
C LEU A 529 -24.72 -17.88 -39.44
N ILE A 530 -23.89 -17.01 -38.89
CA ILE A 530 -22.76 -16.41 -39.60
C ILE A 530 -21.47 -16.95 -38.98
N VAL A 531 -20.68 -17.66 -39.78
CA VAL A 531 -19.38 -18.19 -39.36
C VAL A 531 -18.27 -17.50 -40.14
N ILE A 532 -17.33 -16.90 -39.42
CA ILE A 532 -16.17 -16.22 -39.97
C ILE A 532 -14.93 -16.93 -39.43
N ASP A 533 -14.40 -17.86 -40.22
CA ASP A 533 -13.23 -18.68 -39.90
C ASP A 533 -11.89 -18.03 -40.27
N GLN A 534 -11.93 -17.04 -41.17
CA GLN A 534 -10.77 -16.27 -41.62
C GLN A 534 -10.74 -14.87 -40.98
N PRO A 535 -9.72 -14.56 -40.14
CA PRO A 535 -9.61 -13.26 -39.47
C PRO A 535 -9.51 -12.06 -40.42
N ASP A 536 -9.00 -12.25 -41.65
CA ASP A 536 -8.87 -11.17 -42.63
C ASP A 536 -10.22 -10.59 -43.08
N LYS A 537 -11.30 -11.39 -43.00
CA LYS A 537 -12.66 -10.95 -43.36
C LYS A 537 -13.20 -9.82 -42.48
N ILE A 538 -12.66 -9.65 -41.26
CA ILE A 538 -13.06 -8.55 -40.37
C ILE A 538 -12.14 -7.33 -40.47
N MET A 539 -11.22 -7.27 -41.45
CA MET A 539 -10.40 -6.08 -41.77
C MET A 539 -9.68 -5.47 -40.56
N SER A 540 -9.11 -6.30 -39.68
CA SER A 540 -8.47 -5.88 -38.42
C SER A 540 -9.38 -5.20 -37.38
N LEU A 541 -10.70 -5.24 -37.56
CA LEU A 541 -11.68 -4.76 -36.59
C LEU A 541 -11.73 -5.65 -35.34
N ASP A 542 -12.29 -5.13 -34.26
CA ASP A 542 -12.50 -5.86 -33.02
C ASP A 542 -13.60 -6.91 -33.21
N ALA A 543 -13.25 -8.19 -33.08
CA ALA A 543 -14.18 -9.30 -33.32
C ALA A 543 -15.41 -9.29 -32.39
N VAL A 544 -15.28 -8.76 -31.17
CA VAL A 544 -16.41 -8.61 -30.24
C VAL A 544 -17.37 -7.52 -30.73
N ALA A 545 -16.84 -6.39 -31.21
CA ALA A 545 -17.64 -5.34 -31.83
C ALA A 545 -18.34 -5.82 -33.10
N VAL A 546 -17.65 -6.58 -33.97
CA VAL A 546 -18.25 -7.17 -35.18
C VAL A 546 -19.35 -8.17 -34.81
N ALA A 547 -19.08 -9.11 -33.90
CA ALA A 547 -20.08 -10.09 -33.46
C ALA A 547 -21.31 -9.41 -32.86
N GLY A 548 -21.11 -8.42 -31.99
CA GLY A 548 -22.19 -7.63 -31.37
C GLY A 548 -22.98 -6.79 -32.38
N ALA A 549 -22.37 -6.32 -33.46
CA ALA A 549 -23.05 -5.60 -34.52
C ALA A 549 -23.83 -6.52 -35.47
N LEU A 550 -23.32 -7.73 -35.75
CA LEU A 550 -24.00 -8.71 -36.60
C LEU A 550 -25.32 -9.19 -35.99
N VAL A 551 -25.35 -9.40 -34.68
CA VAL A 551 -26.54 -9.85 -33.94
C VAL A 551 -27.54 -8.72 -33.63
N LYS A 552 -27.27 -7.48 -34.05
CA LYS A 552 -28.25 -6.40 -34.01
C LYS A 552 -29.15 -6.49 -35.26
N GLY A 553 -30.42 -6.76 -35.02
CA GLY A 553 -31.47 -6.80 -36.04
C GLY A 553 -31.59 -8.17 -36.72
N GLY A 554 -32.68 -8.87 -36.37
CA GLY A 554 -33.02 -10.22 -36.83
C GLY A 554 -32.47 -11.32 -35.91
N LYS A 555 -33.05 -12.52 -36.04
CA LYS A 555 -32.57 -13.73 -35.35
C LYS A 555 -31.24 -14.17 -35.97
N THR A 556 -30.13 -13.81 -35.33
CA THR A 556 -28.77 -14.09 -35.84
C THR A 556 -27.88 -14.64 -34.75
N ILE A 557 -27.04 -15.61 -35.10
CA ILE A 557 -25.91 -16.07 -34.30
C ILE A 557 -24.64 -15.84 -35.11
N ALA A 558 -23.62 -15.24 -34.50
CA ALA A 558 -22.33 -15.01 -35.12
C ALA A 558 -21.24 -15.78 -34.38
N CYS A 559 -20.37 -16.47 -35.13
CA CYS A 559 -19.18 -17.15 -34.64
C CYS A 559 -17.98 -16.64 -35.44
N ILE A 560 -17.02 -15.98 -34.78
CA ILE A 560 -15.92 -15.26 -35.43
C ILE A 560 -14.59 -15.71 -34.82
N SER A 561 -13.65 -16.18 -35.66
CA SER A 561 -12.25 -16.36 -35.30
C SER A 561 -11.48 -15.05 -35.49
N ASP A 562 -10.80 -14.59 -34.43
CA ASP A 562 -9.93 -13.39 -34.48
C ASP A 562 -8.44 -13.74 -34.65
N GLY A 563 -8.12 -15.02 -34.87
CA GLY A 563 -6.75 -15.53 -34.98
C GLY A 563 -6.06 -15.77 -33.63
N GLN A 564 -6.66 -15.33 -32.52
CA GLN A 564 -6.19 -15.60 -31.14
C GLN A 564 -7.21 -16.42 -30.33
N GLY A 565 -8.44 -16.50 -30.82
CA GLY A 565 -9.56 -17.19 -30.19
C GLY A 565 -10.84 -17.07 -31.02
N ILE A 566 -11.95 -17.49 -30.44
CA ILE A 566 -13.27 -17.48 -31.07
C ILE A 566 -14.23 -16.66 -30.21
N ILE A 567 -14.98 -15.78 -30.87
CA ILE A 567 -16.04 -14.96 -30.30
C ILE A 567 -17.37 -15.50 -30.82
N MET A 568 -18.31 -15.75 -29.92
CA MET A 568 -19.67 -16.14 -30.27
C MET A 568 -20.69 -15.18 -29.68
N ALA A 569 -21.65 -14.78 -30.48
CA ALA A 569 -22.73 -13.87 -30.10
C ALA A 569 -24.08 -14.37 -30.63
N SER A 570 -25.16 -14.13 -29.89
CA SER A 570 -26.54 -14.36 -30.35
C SER A 570 -27.39 -13.11 -30.16
N SER A 571 -28.39 -12.95 -31.02
CA SER A 571 -29.45 -11.95 -30.84
C SER A 571 -30.25 -12.25 -29.57
N ASP A 572 -30.83 -11.22 -28.95
CA ASP A 572 -31.59 -11.33 -27.69
C ASP A 572 -32.91 -12.12 -27.85
N ASP A 573 -33.41 -12.25 -29.08
CA ASP A 573 -34.61 -13.00 -29.44
C ASP A 573 -34.35 -14.50 -29.71
N ILE A 574 -33.15 -14.98 -29.43
CA ILE A 574 -32.76 -16.40 -29.48
C ILE A 574 -32.41 -16.88 -28.08
N ASP A 575 -33.17 -17.84 -27.56
CA ASP A 575 -32.94 -18.42 -26.23
C ASP A 575 -31.81 -19.47 -26.21
N ILE A 576 -30.58 -19.07 -26.51
CA ILE A 576 -29.40 -19.94 -26.49
C ILE A 576 -28.43 -19.54 -25.38
N ASP A 577 -27.82 -20.52 -24.72
CA ASP A 577 -26.68 -20.29 -23.83
C ASP A 577 -25.38 -20.72 -24.54
N LEU A 578 -24.55 -19.74 -24.90
CA LEU A 578 -23.29 -19.97 -25.61
C LEU A 578 -22.14 -20.38 -24.66
N ARG A 579 -22.31 -20.28 -23.34
CA ARG A 579 -21.23 -20.56 -22.36
C ARG A 579 -20.75 -22.02 -22.37
N PRO A 580 -21.62 -23.04 -22.46
CA PRO A 580 -21.19 -24.43 -22.58
C PRO A 580 -20.35 -24.67 -23.84
N ILE A 581 -20.76 -24.07 -24.97
CA ILE A 581 -20.08 -24.16 -26.26
C ILE A 581 -18.68 -23.54 -26.15
N ALA A 582 -18.57 -22.35 -25.57
CA ALA A 582 -17.28 -21.70 -25.34
C ALA A 582 -16.32 -22.51 -24.45
N ARG A 583 -16.85 -23.24 -23.46
CA ARG A 583 -16.02 -24.10 -22.60
C ARG A 583 -15.49 -25.32 -23.35
N GLU A 584 -16.33 -25.96 -24.16
CA GLU A 584 -15.93 -27.13 -24.98
C GLU A 584 -14.87 -26.72 -26.01
N VAL A 585 -15.16 -25.67 -26.78
CA VAL A 585 -14.26 -25.15 -27.82
C VAL A 585 -12.98 -24.57 -27.22
N GLY A 586 -13.06 -23.90 -26.07
CA GLY A 586 -11.90 -23.39 -25.34
C GLY A 586 -10.93 -24.50 -24.91
N LYS A 587 -11.44 -25.66 -24.48
CA LYS A 587 -10.60 -26.83 -24.16
C LYS A 587 -9.84 -27.34 -25.39
N MET A 588 -10.47 -27.34 -26.57
CA MET A 588 -9.79 -27.70 -27.83
C MET A 588 -8.62 -26.77 -28.14
N LEU A 589 -8.75 -25.49 -27.81
CA LEU A 589 -7.66 -24.51 -27.94
C LEU A 589 -6.61 -24.62 -26.83
N GLY A 590 -6.74 -25.55 -25.87
CA GLY A 590 -5.83 -25.68 -24.73
C GLY A 590 -6.01 -24.58 -23.68
N GLY A 591 -7.19 -23.96 -23.65
CA GLY A 591 -7.53 -22.91 -22.70
C GLY A 591 -8.99 -23.02 -22.23
N GLY A 592 -9.65 -21.88 -22.06
CA GLY A 592 -11.00 -21.79 -21.50
C GLY A 592 -11.88 -20.81 -22.26
N GLY A 593 -13.18 -20.78 -21.92
CA GLY A 593 -14.15 -19.88 -22.52
C GLY A 593 -15.19 -19.39 -21.52
N GLY A 594 -15.59 -18.12 -21.66
CA GLY A 594 -16.51 -17.46 -20.73
C GLY A 594 -17.11 -16.16 -21.30
N GLY A 595 -18.13 -15.65 -20.62
CA GLY A 595 -18.86 -14.44 -21.01
C GLY A 595 -20.31 -14.43 -20.54
N LYS A 596 -21.12 -13.56 -21.14
CA LYS A 596 -22.57 -13.51 -20.94
C LYS A 596 -23.24 -14.64 -21.72
N LYS A 597 -24.48 -14.98 -21.36
CA LYS A 597 -25.26 -16.04 -22.02
C LYS A 597 -25.29 -15.90 -23.55
N ASN A 598 -25.46 -14.68 -24.05
CA ASN A 598 -25.56 -14.31 -25.47
C ASN A 598 -24.25 -13.77 -26.09
N MET A 599 -23.15 -13.72 -25.35
CA MET A 599 -21.87 -13.17 -25.85
C MET A 599 -20.69 -13.76 -25.06
N VAL A 600 -19.90 -14.60 -25.71
CA VAL A 600 -18.81 -15.35 -25.09
C VAL A 600 -17.53 -15.28 -25.93
N LYS A 601 -16.38 -15.42 -25.26
CA LYS A 601 -15.06 -15.55 -25.90
C LYS A 601 -14.35 -16.78 -25.36
N CYS A 602 -13.67 -17.53 -26.23
CA CYS A 602 -12.78 -18.62 -25.87
C CYS A 602 -11.45 -18.53 -26.61
N GLY A 603 -10.38 -19.07 -26.02
CA GLY A 603 -9.03 -19.02 -26.56
C GLY A 603 -8.08 -19.92 -25.76
N GLY A 604 -6.87 -20.12 -26.26
CA GLY A 604 -5.86 -20.95 -25.61
C GLY A 604 -4.53 -20.97 -26.36
N SER A 605 -3.59 -21.81 -25.90
CA SER A 605 -2.24 -21.90 -26.45
C SER A 605 -2.13 -22.62 -27.79
N ARG A 606 -3.15 -23.41 -28.18
CA ARG A 606 -3.17 -24.21 -29.42
C ARG A 606 -3.89 -23.48 -30.56
N LEU A 607 -3.25 -22.43 -31.09
CA LEU A 607 -3.80 -21.63 -32.19
C LEU A 607 -3.88 -22.41 -33.51
N ASP A 608 -3.08 -23.46 -33.68
CA ASP A 608 -3.15 -24.42 -34.79
C ASP A 608 -4.52 -25.13 -34.88
N GLN A 609 -5.26 -25.22 -33.77
CA GLN A 609 -6.58 -25.84 -33.71
C GLN A 609 -7.73 -24.89 -34.00
N LEU A 610 -7.49 -23.61 -34.30
CA LEU A 610 -8.55 -22.60 -34.48
C LEU A 610 -9.59 -22.98 -35.54
N GLN A 611 -9.15 -23.54 -36.68
CA GLN A 611 -10.08 -23.98 -37.73
C GLN A 611 -10.95 -25.15 -37.29
N ASN A 612 -10.40 -26.11 -36.54
CA ASN A 612 -11.17 -27.24 -36.03
C ASN A 612 -12.13 -26.80 -34.93
N ALA A 613 -11.68 -25.88 -34.07
CA ALA A 613 -12.44 -25.32 -32.97
C ALA A 613 -13.65 -24.50 -33.46
N ILE A 614 -13.50 -23.68 -34.50
CA ILE A 614 -14.62 -22.89 -35.03
C ILE A 614 -15.65 -23.76 -35.76
N LYS A 615 -15.21 -24.77 -36.52
CA LYS A 615 -16.11 -25.78 -37.12
C LYS A 615 -16.88 -26.55 -36.07
N ARG A 616 -16.21 -26.93 -34.96
CA ARG A 616 -16.88 -27.59 -33.84
C ARG A 616 -17.92 -26.70 -33.17
N ALA A 617 -17.61 -25.41 -32.99
CA ALA A 617 -18.56 -24.44 -32.46
C ALA A 617 -19.80 -24.34 -33.37
N GLU A 618 -19.60 -24.25 -34.68
CA GLU A 618 -20.66 -24.26 -35.70
C GLU A 618 -21.53 -25.53 -35.59
N GLU A 619 -20.94 -26.72 -35.58
CA GLU A 619 -21.67 -27.99 -35.44
C GLU A 619 -22.56 -28.04 -34.20
N ILE A 620 -22.02 -27.65 -33.04
CA ILE A 620 -22.76 -27.67 -31.77
C ILE A 620 -23.93 -26.69 -31.82
N ILE A 621 -23.71 -25.48 -32.38
CA ILE A 621 -24.77 -24.48 -32.54
C ILE A 621 -25.87 -25.05 -33.46
N ILE A 622 -25.52 -25.64 -34.60
CA ILE A 622 -26.49 -26.25 -35.52
C ILE A 622 -27.29 -27.36 -34.84
N GLN A 623 -26.62 -28.24 -34.08
CA GLN A 623 -27.28 -29.30 -33.32
C GLN A 623 -28.23 -28.74 -32.26
N TYR A 624 -27.84 -27.66 -31.58
CA TYR A 624 -28.68 -27.01 -30.59
C TYR A 624 -29.92 -26.40 -31.24
N LEU A 625 -29.75 -25.66 -32.33
CA LEU A 625 -30.86 -25.06 -33.08
C LEU A 625 -31.86 -26.12 -33.58
N LYS A 626 -31.39 -27.28 -34.05
CA LYS A 626 -32.25 -28.40 -34.48
C LYS A 626 -33.01 -29.07 -33.33
N LYS A 627 -32.53 -28.96 -32.08
CA LYS A 627 -33.19 -29.52 -30.88
C LYS A 627 -34.16 -28.56 -30.20
N MET A 628 -34.14 -27.28 -30.57
CA MET A 628 -35.10 -26.28 -30.11
C MET A 628 -36.40 -26.26 -30.94
N GLN A 629 -36.42 -27.03 -32.03
CA GLN A 629 -37.64 -27.51 -32.67
C GLN A 629 -38.27 -28.59 -31.80
#